data_AF-A0A9P3LLD4-F1
#
_entry.id   AF-A0A9P3LLD4-F1
#
_cell.length_a   1.000
_cell.length_b   1.000
_cell.length_c   1.000
_cell.angle_alpha   90.00
_cell.angle_beta   90.00
_cell.angle_gamma   90.00
#
_symmetry.space_group_name_H-M   'P 1'
#
loop_
_entity.id
_entity.type
_entity.pdbx_description
1 polymer ?
#
loop_
_entity_poly.entity_id
_entity_poly.type
_entity_poly.pdbx_seq_one_letter_code
_entity_poly.pdbx_strand_id
1 'polypeptide(L)'
;MADPPSPTYSTFSALSGAPPSYHSVEPNSRPASPASTIRTEGAAAAPATDSYSSLASSLSQTTLSSTSESSFNAALLSPPTAQFGLRYGFSQDSPHSMQLLPPPEAADSRSLYHVSVRMNVFKPGSHISVVRRGATEFGPFVGEFEHGPHDRVNRIVLGDAPAKAFKDVVMFKRRYIRSSNLDWNGLKWTFGNLIIHWEPEAQLFERPTIRRVLRFKCVTKDLKDKRVLAHLATFYPANVFAARGGATPMPTLTFEQPGIELMDHIILSILVLQRQDYPQFTSSD
;
A
#
# COMPACT_ATOMS: atom_id res chain seq x y z
N MET A 1 14.41 57.40 -5.52
CA MET A 1 14.22 55.94 -5.58
C MET A 1 15.58 55.32 -5.41
N ALA A 2 15.83 54.71 -4.26
CA ALA A 2 17.10 54.06 -3.94
C ALA A 2 16.93 52.55 -4.09
N ASP A 3 17.86 51.92 -4.80
CA ASP A 3 17.84 50.48 -5.06
C ASP A 3 18.06 49.66 -3.77
N PRO A 4 17.39 48.50 -3.62
CA PRO A 4 17.61 47.63 -2.48
C PRO A 4 18.95 46.87 -2.60
N PRO A 5 19.64 46.61 -1.47
CA PRO A 5 20.90 45.89 -1.48
C PRO A 5 20.69 44.39 -1.77
N SER A 6 21.63 43.82 -2.52
CA SER A 6 21.66 42.40 -2.88
C SER A 6 22.05 41.52 -1.68
N PRO A 7 21.52 40.29 -1.56
CA PRO A 7 21.84 39.38 -0.46
C PRO A 7 23.21 38.73 -0.67
N THR A 8 24.06 38.82 0.36
CA THR A 8 25.32 38.09 0.47
C THR A 8 25.05 36.66 0.96
N TYR A 9 25.42 35.67 0.16
CA TYR A 9 25.42 34.26 0.57
C TYR A 9 26.74 33.91 1.24
N SER A 10 26.68 33.48 2.50
CA SER A 10 27.82 32.96 3.25
C SER A 10 28.11 31.52 2.84
N THR A 11 29.28 31.30 2.26
CA THR A 11 29.81 29.99 1.88
C THR A 11 30.14 29.17 3.12
N PHE A 12 29.46 28.03 3.32
CA PHE A 12 29.82 27.04 4.33
C PHE A 12 31.04 26.23 3.86
N SER A 13 32.16 26.36 4.58
CA SER A 13 33.34 25.51 4.39
C SER A 13 33.06 24.10 4.90
N ALA A 14 33.11 23.12 4.00
CA ALA A 14 32.99 21.70 4.33
C ALA A 14 34.26 21.22 5.08
N LEU A 15 34.06 20.66 6.27
CA LEU A 15 35.07 19.92 7.01
C LEU A 15 35.38 18.61 6.27
N SER A 16 36.57 18.55 5.67
CA SER A 16 37.16 17.36 5.06
C SER A 16 37.58 16.37 6.16
N GLY A 17 36.67 15.47 6.53
CA GLY A 17 36.98 14.28 7.32
C GLY A 17 37.05 13.08 6.36
N ALA A 18 38.24 12.50 6.21
CA ALA A 18 38.42 11.29 5.41
C ALA A 18 37.61 10.13 6.02
N PRO A 19 36.86 9.36 5.20
CA PRO A 19 36.15 8.19 5.69
C PRO A 19 37.12 7.09 6.13
N PRO A 20 36.76 6.27 7.13
CA PRO A 20 37.58 5.13 7.56
C PRO A 20 37.69 4.09 6.44
N SER A 21 38.91 3.63 6.21
CA SER A 21 39.23 2.56 5.27
C SER A 21 38.69 1.22 5.77
N TYR A 22 37.74 0.64 5.04
CA TYR A 22 37.26 -0.72 5.31
C TYR A 22 38.12 -1.70 4.52
N HIS A 23 38.90 -2.52 5.23
CA HIS A 23 39.56 -3.68 4.64
C HIS A 23 38.51 -4.66 4.11
N SER A 24 38.53 -4.85 2.79
CA SER A 24 37.75 -5.89 2.12
C SER A 24 38.35 -7.25 2.47
N VAL A 25 37.60 -8.07 3.20
CA VAL A 25 37.93 -9.48 3.44
C VAL A 25 37.46 -10.26 2.21
N GLU A 26 38.40 -10.80 1.44
CA GLU A 26 38.11 -11.74 0.36
C GLU A 26 37.43 -13.01 0.89
N PRO A 27 36.31 -13.48 0.31
CA PRO A 27 35.73 -14.76 0.67
C PRO A 27 36.55 -15.88 0.03
N ASN A 28 37.38 -16.51 0.86
CA ASN A 28 38.19 -17.67 0.51
C ASN A 28 37.32 -18.93 0.33
N SER A 29 37.56 -19.61 -0.80
CA SER A 29 37.39 -21.03 -1.10
C SER A 29 36.26 -21.85 -0.45
N ARG A 30 35.38 -22.33 -1.33
CA ARG A 30 34.31 -23.31 -1.13
C ARG A 30 34.89 -24.74 -1.00
N PRO A 31 34.73 -25.46 0.12
CA PRO A 31 35.03 -26.89 0.16
C PRO A 31 33.85 -27.72 -0.37
N ALA A 32 34.19 -28.78 -1.10
CA ALA A 32 33.29 -29.72 -1.73
C ALA A 32 32.50 -30.55 -0.70
N SER A 33 31.20 -30.73 -0.95
CA SER A 33 30.33 -31.64 -0.18
C SER A 33 30.60 -33.10 -0.53
N PRO A 34 30.81 -34.00 0.45
CA PRO A 34 30.71 -35.43 0.22
C PRO A 34 29.25 -35.89 0.30
N ALA A 35 28.86 -36.71 -0.67
CA ALA A 35 27.62 -37.46 -0.68
C ALA A 35 27.57 -38.44 0.50
N SER A 36 26.45 -38.49 1.20
CA SER A 36 26.15 -39.58 2.15
C SER A 36 24.75 -40.12 1.91
N THR A 37 24.75 -41.36 1.42
CA THR A 37 23.63 -42.30 1.36
C THR A 37 23.38 -42.84 2.76
N ILE A 38 22.19 -42.69 3.33
CA ILE A 38 21.75 -43.52 4.46
C ILE A 38 20.33 -44.03 4.22
N ARG A 39 20.22 -45.34 4.41
CA ARG A 39 19.06 -46.22 4.25
C ARG A 39 18.09 -46.14 5.43
N THR A 40 16.91 -46.63 5.09
CA THR A 40 15.66 -46.99 5.75
C THR A 40 15.72 -47.66 7.15
N GLU A 41 14.55 -47.55 7.80
CA GLU A 41 13.90 -48.45 8.77
C GLU A 41 13.99 -48.11 10.27
N GLY A 42 12.80 -48.09 10.90
CA GLY A 42 12.67 -48.66 12.24
C GLY A 42 11.89 -47.85 13.27
N ALA A 43 10.62 -48.25 13.43
CA ALA A 43 9.94 -48.43 14.72
C ALA A 43 9.28 -47.24 15.43
N ALA A 44 8.19 -47.62 16.09
CA ALA A 44 7.17 -46.83 16.72
C ALA A 44 7.46 -46.56 18.20
N ALA A 45 6.94 -45.44 18.72
CA ALA A 45 6.48 -45.31 20.10
C ALA A 45 5.54 -44.09 20.19
N ALA A 46 4.39 -44.30 20.83
CA ALA A 46 3.38 -43.29 21.13
C ALA A 46 3.69 -42.58 22.49
N PRO A 47 2.72 -41.93 23.15
CA PRO A 47 2.56 -40.48 23.17
C PRO A 47 2.94 -39.86 24.53
N ALA A 48 3.45 -38.63 24.52
CA ALA A 48 3.58 -37.81 25.72
C ALA A 48 2.53 -36.69 25.68
N THR A 49 1.45 -36.91 26.43
CA THR A 49 0.56 -35.88 26.98
C THR A 49 1.34 -35.02 27.96
N ASP A 50 1.36 -33.70 27.77
CA ASP A 50 1.61 -32.77 28.87
C ASP A 50 0.59 -31.62 28.84
N SER A 51 -0.14 -31.58 29.95
CA SER A 51 -1.19 -30.65 30.29
C SER A 51 -0.57 -29.38 30.85
N TYR A 52 -0.79 -28.23 30.21
CA TYR A 52 -0.56 -26.94 30.85
C TYR A 52 -1.89 -26.30 31.23
N SER A 53 -2.21 -26.49 32.51
CA SER A 53 -3.32 -25.87 33.22
C SER A 53 -3.05 -24.38 33.47
N SER A 54 -4.02 -23.58 33.06
CA SER A 54 -4.53 -22.36 33.70
C SER A 54 -3.75 -21.74 34.87
N LEU A 55 -3.34 -20.48 34.69
CA LEU A 55 -3.26 -19.50 35.78
C LEU A 55 -4.14 -18.30 35.42
N ALA A 56 -5.39 -18.38 35.88
CA ALA A 56 -6.26 -17.25 36.09
C ALA A 56 -6.13 -16.82 37.56
N SER A 57 -5.85 -15.54 37.82
CA SER A 57 -6.10 -14.80 39.07
C SER A 57 -5.73 -13.33 38.80
N SER A 58 -6.69 -12.48 38.46
CA SER A 58 -7.43 -11.61 39.38
C SER A 58 -6.56 -10.49 39.98
N LEU A 59 -6.70 -9.28 39.45
CA LEU A 59 -6.36 -8.05 40.15
C LEU A 59 -7.46 -7.01 39.88
N SER A 60 -8.35 -6.95 40.87
CA SER A 60 -8.94 -5.77 41.50
C SER A 60 -9.46 -4.63 40.62
N GLN A 61 -10.79 -4.56 40.58
CA GLN A 61 -11.58 -3.39 40.21
C GLN A 61 -11.30 -2.23 41.18
N THR A 62 -10.83 -1.11 40.65
CA THR A 62 -10.90 0.18 41.33
C THR A 62 -12.05 0.96 40.73
N THR A 63 -13.21 0.88 41.37
CA THR A 63 -14.39 1.71 41.10
C THR A 63 -14.17 3.10 41.68
N LEU A 64 -14.03 4.12 40.84
CA LEU A 64 -14.17 5.53 41.24
C LEU A 64 -14.97 6.30 40.18
N SER A 65 -16.19 6.62 40.60
CA SER A 65 -16.88 7.90 40.45
C SER A 65 -17.24 8.40 39.06
N SER A 66 -18.54 8.26 38.80
CA SER A 66 -19.38 9.07 37.93
C SER A 66 -19.07 10.56 37.96
N THR A 67 -18.67 11.10 36.82
CA THR A 67 -18.87 12.52 36.48
C THR A 67 -19.81 12.58 35.29
N SER A 68 -21.03 13.02 35.58
CA SER A 68 -22.03 13.43 34.63
C SER A 68 -21.52 14.61 33.81
N GLU A 69 -21.20 14.38 32.53
CA GLU A 69 -21.17 15.37 31.44
C GLU A 69 -20.48 14.73 30.22
N SER A 70 -21.22 14.36 29.17
CA SER A 70 -20.71 14.31 27.78
C SER A 70 -21.80 13.83 26.80
N SER A 71 -22.83 14.65 26.60
CA SER A 71 -23.76 14.48 25.47
C SER A 71 -23.18 15.04 24.16
N PHE A 72 -21.94 15.54 24.17
CA PHE A 72 -21.34 16.28 23.06
C PHE A 72 -20.47 15.44 22.10
N ASN A 73 -20.21 14.16 22.36
CA ASN A 73 -19.24 13.39 21.55
C ASN A 73 -19.79 12.13 20.84
N ALA A 74 -21.11 11.88 20.84
CA ALA A 74 -21.66 10.73 20.12
C ALA A 74 -21.48 10.85 18.59
N ALA A 75 -21.58 12.06 18.03
CA ALA A 75 -21.40 12.29 16.60
C ALA A 75 -19.93 12.05 16.14
N LEU A 76 -18.95 12.33 17.01
CA LEU A 76 -17.53 12.08 16.74
C LEU A 76 -17.16 10.59 16.75
N LEU A 77 -18.00 9.72 17.33
CA LEU A 77 -17.74 8.28 17.41
C LEU A 77 -18.26 7.51 16.18
N SER A 78 -19.16 8.10 15.39
CA SER A 78 -19.65 7.44 14.18
C SER A 78 -18.54 7.42 13.11
N PRO A 79 -18.18 6.26 12.53
CA PRO A 79 -17.17 6.21 11.48
C PRO A 79 -17.64 7.05 10.26
N PRO A 80 -16.71 7.69 9.54
CA PRO A 80 -17.03 8.37 8.29
C PRO A 80 -17.76 7.43 7.35
N THR A 81 -18.93 7.83 6.86
CA THR A 81 -19.71 7.01 5.92
C THR A 81 -19.36 7.43 4.51
N ALA A 82 -18.74 6.53 3.76
CA ALA A 82 -18.47 6.77 2.35
C ALA A 82 -19.78 6.79 1.55
N GLN A 83 -19.79 7.59 0.50
CA GLN A 83 -20.90 7.73 -0.43
C GLN A 83 -20.45 7.24 -1.81
N PHE A 84 -21.31 6.49 -2.48
CA PHE A 84 -21.04 6.01 -3.83
C PHE A 84 -21.18 7.15 -4.85
N GLY A 85 -20.46 7.04 -5.97
CA GLY A 85 -20.47 8.04 -7.03
C GLY A 85 -19.70 9.34 -6.72
N LEU A 86 -19.21 9.52 -5.49
CA LEU A 86 -18.35 10.64 -5.14
C LEU A 86 -16.89 10.37 -5.51
N ARG A 87 -16.19 11.43 -5.93
CA ARG A 87 -14.77 11.41 -6.25
C ARG A 87 -13.96 11.91 -5.06
N TYR A 88 -13.28 10.99 -4.40
CA TYR A 88 -12.39 11.23 -3.29
C TYR A 88 -11.00 11.65 -3.78
N GLY A 89 -10.39 12.58 -3.06
CA GLY A 89 -9.05 13.09 -3.34
C GLY A 89 -8.05 12.63 -2.30
N PHE A 90 -6.87 12.21 -2.74
CA PHE A 90 -5.74 12.06 -1.84
C PHE A 90 -5.12 13.42 -1.54
N SER A 91 -4.79 13.68 -0.28
CA SER A 91 -4.10 14.90 0.15
C SER A 91 -2.89 14.55 1.00
N GLN A 92 -1.74 15.15 0.71
CA GLN A 92 -0.57 15.02 1.57
C GLN A 92 -0.84 15.72 2.91
N ASP A 93 -0.54 15.06 4.02
CA ASP A 93 -0.69 15.61 5.37
C ASP A 93 0.68 15.89 6.00
N SER A 94 1.62 14.96 5.82
CA SER A 94 3.02 15.12 6.21
C SER A 94 3.94 14.46 5.17
N PRO A 95 5.28 14.62 5.23
CA PRO A 95 6.19 13.94 4.29
C PRO A 95 6.04 12.40 4.22
N HIS A 96 5.43 11.80 5.24
CA HIS A 96 5.25 10.35 5.36
C HIS A 96 3.80 9.94 5.53
N SER A 97 2.84 10.85 5.32
CA SER A 97 1.42 10.54 5.47
C SER A 97 0.54 11.32 4.49
N MET A 98 -0.59 10.72 4.18
CA MET A 98 -1.61 11.27 3.32
C MET A 98 -2.99 10.82 3.78
N GLN A 99 -4.00 11.59 3.45
CA GLN A 99 -5.39 11.32 3.80
C GLN A 99 -6.23 11.16 2.54
N LEU A 100 -7.26 10.32 2.60
CA LEU A 100 -8.30 10.24 1.57
C LEU A 100 -9.49 11.10 2.01
N LEU A 101 -9.71 12.21 1.31
CA LEU A 101 -10.71 13.21 1.63
C LEU A 101 -11.91 13.10 0.67
N PRO A 102 -13.13 13.30 1.18
CA PRO A 102 -14.30 13.52 0.35
C PRO A 102 -14.18 14.82 -0.47
N PRO A 103 -14.96 14.97 -1.55
CA PRO A 103 -15.03 16.24 -2.26
C PRO A 103 -15.62 17.36 -1.37
N PRO A 104 -15.32 18.65 -1.62
CA PRO A 104 -15.80 19.77 -0.80
C PRO A 104 -17.33 19.86 -0.67
N GLU A 105 -18.06 19.33 -1.66
CA GLU A 105 -19.52 19.35 -1.71
C GLU A 105 -20.16 18.18 -0.93
N ALA A 106 -19.36 17.26 -0.37
CA ALA A 106 -19.87 16.14 0.41
C ALA A 106 -20.48 16.59 1.74
N ALA A 107 -21.57 15.93 2.13
CA ALA A 107 -22.25 16.22 3.41
C ALA A 107 -21.38 15.89 4.65
N ASP A 108 -20.50 14.89 4.54
CA ASP A 108 -19.48 14.57 5.56
C ASP A 108 -18.11 14.91 4.98
N SER A 109 -17.40 15.84 5.61
CA SER A 109 -16.08 16.32 5.18
C SER A 109 -14.91 15.57 5.83
N ARG A 110 -15.20 14.60 6.71
CA ARG A 110 -14.16 13.89 7.45
C ARG A 110 -13.36 12.96 6.55
N SER A 111 -12.05 12.85 6.81
CA SER A 111 -11.15 11.94 6.11
C SER A 111 -11.60 10.49 6.29
N LEU A 112 -11.66 9.74 5.19
CA LEU A 112 -12.04 8.33 5.22
C LEU A 112 -10.89 7.43 5.66
N TYR A 113 -9.69 7.73 5.18
CA TYR A 113 -8.50 6.94 5.47
C TYR A 113 -7.28 7.83 5.70
N HIS A 114 -6.43 7.36 6.60
CA HIS A 114 -5.10 7.88 6.85
C HIS A 114 -4.10 6.81 6.43
N VAL A 115 -3.22 7.17 5.50
CA VAL A 115 -2.17 6.31 4.96
C VAL A 115 -0.85 6.88 5.41
N SER A 116 -0.03 6.06 6.07
CA SER A 116 1.31 6.43 6.51
C SER A 116 2.36 5.48 5.98
N VAL A 117 3.60 5.95 5.89
CA VAL A 117 4.74 5.19 5.41
C VAL A 117 5.80 5.19 6.50
N ARG A 118 6.30 4.02 6.87
CA ARG A 118 7.35 3.84 7.86
C ARG A 118 8.53 3.11 7.23
N MET A 119 9.75 3.39 7.68
CA MET A 119 10.95 2.70 7.20
C MET A 119 11.29 1.53 8.14
N ASN A 120 11.67 0.39 7.58
CA ASN A 120 12.19 -0.73 8.36
C ASN A 120 13.68 -0.50 8.65
N VAL A 121 14.02 -0.16 9.89
CA VAL A 121 15.40 0.17 10.30
C VAL A 121 16.38 -1.00 10.19
N PHE A 122 15.88 -2.25 10.20
CA PHE A 122 16.71 -3.45 10.03
C PHE A 122 16.84 -3.88 8.56
N LYS A 123 16.06 -3.29 7.66
CA LYS A 123 16.09 -3.57 6.22
C LYS A 123 16.05 -2.24 5.45
N PRO A 124 17.20 -1.56 5.32
CA PRO A 124 17.30 -0.33 4.54
C PRO A 124 16.69 -0.48 3.14
N GLY A 125 15.91 0.51 2.70
CA GLY A 125 15.15 0.46 1.45
C GLY A 125 13.80 -0.26 1.56
N SER A 126 13.49 -0.92 2.68
CA SER A 126 12.16 -1.47 2.94
C SER A 126 11.25 -0.45 3.61
N HIS A 127 10.07 -0.27 3.05
CA HIS A 127 9.04 0.66 3.52
C HIS A 127 7.75 -0.11 3.85
N ILE A 128 7.11 0.25 4.94
CA ILE A 128 5.84 -0.31 5.39
C ILE A 128 4.79 0.77 5.19
N SER A 129 3.84 0.54 4.29
CA SER A 129 2.66 1.40 4.15
C SER A 129 1.56 0.87 5.06
N VAL A 130 1.04 1.71 5.94
CA VAL A 130 0.00 1.38 6.92
C VAL A 130 -1.25 2.22 6.62
N VAL A 131 -2.40 1.55 6.53
CA VAL A 131 -3.70 2.16 6.28
C VAL A 131 -4.55 2.06 7.53
N ARG A 132 -5.17 3.18 7.92
CA ARG A 132 -6.13 3.28 9.02
C ARG A 132 -7.36 4.05 8.58
N ARG A 133 -8.51 3.78 9.20
CA ARG A 133 -9.74 4.55 8.95
C ARG A 133 -9.68 5.88 9.70
N GLY A 134 -10.25 6.95 9.13
CA GLY A 134 -10.26 8.28 9.72
C GLY A 134 -9.08 9.16 9.31
N ALA A 135 -8.89 10.27 10.01
CA ALA A 135 -7.88 11.28 9.68
C ALA A 135 -6.51 11.07 10.32
N THR A 136 -6.37 10.15 11.28
CA THR A 136 -5.16 10.06 12.12
C THR A 136 -4.56 8.65 12.13
N GLU A 137 -3.31 8.56 12.56
CA GLU A 137 -2.63 7.28 12.76
C GLU A 137 -3.16 6.46 13.95
N PHE A 138 -4.06 7.01 14.76
CA PHE A 138 -4.70 6.32 15.88
C PHE A 138 -6.03 5.68 15.49
N GLY A 139 -6.49 5.89 14.26
CA GLY A 139 -7.73 5.29 13.77
C GLY A 139 -7.68 3.76 13.66
N PRO A 140 -8.84 3.11 13.48
CA PRO A 140 -8.93 1.64 13.33
C PRO A 140 -7.99 1.12 12.25
N PHE A 141 -7.26 0.05 12.56
CA PHE A 141 -6.35 -0.59 11.62
C PHE A 141 -7.11 -1.21 10.45
N VAL A 142 -6.66 -0.95 9.23
CA VAL A 142 -7.25 -1.51 8.01
C VAL A 142 -6.34 -2.56 7.40
N GLY A 143 -5.05 -2.26 7.33
CA GLY A 143 -4.08 -3.15 6.73
C GLY A 143 -2.74 -2.48 6.52
N GLU A 144 -1.77 -3.27 6.14
CA GLU A 144 -0.45 -2.78 5.79
C GLU A 144 0.23 -3.69 4.77
N PHE A 145 1.24 -3.15 4.09
CA PHE A 145 2.13 -3.95 3.27
C PHE A 145 3.56 -3.44 3.36
N GLU A 146 4.52 -4.37 3.36
CA GLU A 146 5.95 -4.08 3.34
C GLU A 146 6.48 -4.20 1.91
N HIS A 147 7.02 -3.12 1.36
CA HIS A 147 7.72 -3.05 0.07
C HIS A 147 9.22 -2.99 0.31
N GLY A 148 9.93 -4.06 -0.02
CA GLY A 148 11.38 -4.16 0.13
C GLY A 148 12.18 -3.70 -1.09
N PRO A 149 13.52 -3.75 -0.99
CA PRO A 149 14.42 -3.54 -2.12
C PRO A 149 14.12 -4.46 -3.31
N HIS A 150 14.41 -4.01 -4.52
CA HIS A 150 14.08 -4.69 -5.80
C HIS A 150 12.59 -4.84 -6.08
N ASP A 151 11.81 -3.88 -5.57
CA ASP A 151 10.36 -3.79 -5.79
C ASP A 151 9.57 -5.03 -5.42
N ARG A 152 9.99 -5.70 -4.35
CA ARG A 152 9.26 -6.85 -3.84
C ARG A 152 8.47 -6.43 -2.63
N VAL A 153 7.16 -6.34 -2.81
CA VAL A 153 6.27 -6.41 -1.66
C VAL A 153 6.46 -7.79 -1.04
N ASN A 154 6.78 -7.83 0.24
CA ASN A 154 7.13 -9.06 0.95
C ASN A 154 5.91 -9.63 1.68
N ARG A 155 5.07 -8.74 2.22
CA ARG A 155 3.98 -9.09 3.12
C ARG A 155 2.81 -8.14 2.93
N ILE A 156 1.59 -8.70 3.02
CA ILE A 156 0.34 -7.95 3.11
C ILE A 156 -0.43 -8.44 4.34
N VAL A 157 -0.98 -7.50 5.11
CA VAL A 157 -1.89 -7.73 6.24
C VAL A 157 -3.16 -6.92 6.00
N LEU A 158 -4.32 -7.48 6.33
CA LEU A 158 -5.61 -6.80 6.20
C LEU A 158 -6.49 -7.14 7.41
N GLY A 159 -6.91 -6.12 8.15
CA GLY A 159 -7.64 -6.26 9.41
C GLY A 159 -6.89 -7.16 10.39
N ASP A 160 -7.62 -8.08 11.01
CA ASP A 160 -7.07 -9.05 11.95
C ASP A 160 -6.58 -10.35 11.28
N ALA A 161 -6.60 -10.41 9.93
CA ALA A 161 -6.18 -11.60 9.21
C ALA A 161 -4.65 -11.81 9.33
N PRO A 162 -4.18 -13.08 9.36
CA PRO A 162 -2.77 -13.36 9.39
C PRO A 162 -2.07 -12.79 8.15
N ALA A 163 -0.82 -12.39 8.35
CA ALA A 163 0.03 -11.89 7.28
C ALA A 163 0.15 -12.90 6.13
N LYS A 164 -0.04 -12.44 4.90
CA LYS A 164 0.10 -13.24 3.68
C LYS A 164 1.32 -12.79 2.89
N ALA A 165 1.97 -13.73 2.22
CA ALA A 165 3.01 -13.40 1.27
C ALA A 165 2.39 -12.67 0.06
N PHE A 166 3.11 -11.69 -0.49
CA PHE A 166 2.61 -10.87 -1.58
C PHE A 166 2.16 -11.67 -2.80
N LYS A 167 2.95 -12.66 -3.22
CA LYS A 167 2.66 -13.52 -4.38
C LYS A 167 1.34 -14.28 -4.28
N ASP A 168 0.85 -14.50 -3.05
CA ASP A 168 -0.40 -15.22 -2.79
C ASP A 168 -1.61 -14.28 -2.87
N VAL A 169 -1.38 -12.98 -2.70
CA VAL A 169 -2.43 -11.95 -2.70
C VAL A 169 -2.48 -11.19 -4.03
N VAL A 170 -1.32 -10.94 -4.63
CA VAL A 170 -1.18 -10.04 -5.77
C VAL A 170 -0.56 -10.78 -6.93
N MET A 171 -1.28 -10.75 -8.05
CA MET A 171 -0.80 -11.26 -9.32
C MET A 171 -0.94 -10.15 -10.35
N PHE A 172 0.19 -9.64 -10.84
CA PHE A 172 0.20 -8.77 -12.01
C PHE A 172 -0.06 -9.61 -13.25
N LYS A 173 -1.16 -9.33 -13.94
CA LYS A 173 -1.53 -10.06 -15.15
C LYS A 173 -0.66 -9.59 -16.30
N ARG A 174 0.46 -10.28 -16.56
CA ARG A 174 1.18 -10.15 -17.84
C ARG A 174 0.31 -10.69 -18.95
N ARG A 175 -0.23 -9.84 -19.84
CA ARG A 175 -0.54 -10.34 -21.19
C ARG A 175 0.79 -10.52 -21.91
N TYR A 176 0.87 -11.57 -22.70
CA TYR A 176 1.97 -11.86 -23.60
C TYR A 176 1.26 -11.94 -24.95
N ILE A 177 1.37 -10.92 -25.80
CA ILE A 177 0.97 -11.08 -27.20
C ILE A 177 2.10 -10.65 -28.11
N ARG A 178 2.52 -11.65 -28.90
CA ARG A 178 3.50 -11.59 -29.98
C ARG A 178 3.40 -10.30 -30.81
N SER A 179 4.59 -9.76 -31.10
CA SER A 179 4.89 -8.72 -32.08
C SER A 179 4.39 -7.31 -31.73
N SER A 180 5.32 -6.54 -31.15
CA SER A 180 5.53 -5.10 -31.38
C SER A 180 4.51 -4.07 -30.88
N ASN A 181 3.75 -4.30 -29.80
CA ASN A 181 3.18 -3.19 -29.02
C ASN A 181 2.96 -3.60 -27.55
N LEU A 182 3.70 -2.94 -26.65
CA LEU A 182 3.94 -3.37 -25.27
C LEU A 182 2.68 -3.65 -24.43
N ASP A 183 2.74 -4.82 -23.79
CA ASP A 183 1.81 -5.40 -22.82
C ASP A 183 1.76 -4.59 -21.52
N TRP A 184 0.59 -4.05 -21.17
CA TRP A 184 0.35 -3.51 -19.81
C TRP A 184 -0.73 -4.28 -19.06
N ASN A 185 -0.47 -4.42 -17.76
CA ASN A 185 -0.80 -5.57 -16.93
C ASN A 185 -1.65 -5.13 -15.74
N GLY A 186 -2.96 -5.41 -15.81
CA GLY A 186 -3.84 -5.17 -14.67
C GLY A 186 -3.38 -5.92 -13.41
N LEU A 187 -3.79 -5.43 -12.24
CA LEU A 187 -3.54 -6.10 -10.97
C LEU A 187 -4.69 -7.05 -10.66
N LYS A 188 -4.41 -8.31 -10.34
CA LYS A 188 -5.36 -9.21 -9.68
C LYS A 188 -5.03 -9.22 -8.19
N TRP A 189 -6.01 -8.83 -7.38
CA TRP A 189 -6.00 -8.90 -5.93
C TRP A 189 -6.83 -10.11 -5.50
N THR A 190 -6.30 -10.97 -4.63
CA THR A 190 -6.96 -12.17 -4.11
C THR A 190 -6.74 -12.26 -2.62
N PHE A 191 -7.79 -12.10 -1.83
CA PHE A 191 -7.68 -12.17 -0.37
C PHE A 191 -8.86 -12.97 0.19
N GLY A 192 -8.57 -14.19 0.67
CA GLY A 192 -9.62 -15.14 1.00
C GLY A 192 -10.39 -15.56 -0.25
N ASN A 193 -11.71 -15.43 -0.21
CA ASN A 193 -12.62 -15.68 -1.35
C ASN A 193 -12.83 -14.45 -2.24
N LEU A 194 -12.35 -13.26 -1.83
CA LEU A 194 -12.50 -12.04 -2.59
C LEU A 194 -11.46 -11.97 -3.70
N ILE A 195 -11.92 -11.77 -4.94
CA ILE A 195 -11.06 -11.52 -6.10
C ILE A 195 -11.48 -10.22 -6.77
N ILE A 196 -10.53 -9.30 -6.87
CA ILE A 196 -10.70 -8.01 -7.52
C ILE A 196 -9.65 -7.87 -8.62
N HIS A 197 -10.04 -7.19 -9.70
CA HIS A 197 -9.18 -6.85 -10.82
C HIS A 197 -9.12 -5.35 -11.03
N TRP A 198 -7.92 -4.80 -11.10
CA TRP A 198 -7.69 -3.46 -11.61
C TRP A 198 -7.33 -3.54 -13.08
N GLU A 199 -8.20 -3.01 -13.92
CA GLU A 199 -8.05 -3.05 -15.38
C GLU A 199 -7.70 -1.65 -15.89
N PRO A 200 -6.63 -1.51 -16.69
CA PRO A 200 -6.29 -0.22 -17.29
C PRO A 200 -7.38 0.21 -18.25
N GLU A 201 -7.65 1.51 -18.27
CA GLU A 201 -8.32 2.14 -19.39
C GLU A 201 -7.39 3.16 -20.00
N ALA A 202 -6.80 2.78 -21.14
CA ALA A 202 -5.95 3.64 -21.95
C ALA A 202 -6.80 4.35 -23.00
N GLN A 203 -6.53 5.64 -23.21
CA GLN A 203 -7.04 6.33 -24.38
C GLN A 203 -6.07 6.09 -25.54
N LEU A 204 -6.60 5.61 -26.66
CA LEU A 204 -5.88 5.61 -27.93
C LEU A 204 -5.81 7.05 -28.40
N PHE A 205 -4.62 7.66 -28.33
CA PHE A 205 -4.38 8.91 -29.04
C PHE A 205 -4.16 8.59 -30.53
N GLU A 206 -4.63 9.49 -31.40
CA GLU A 206 -4.49 9.38 -32.86
C GLU A 206 -3.02 9.31 -33.31
N ARG A 207 -2.07 9.67 -32.42
CA ARG A 207 -0.65 9.40 -32.61
C ARG A 207 -0.30 8.03 -31.99
N PRO A 208 0.07 7.02 -32.80
CA PRO A 208 0.17 5.62 -32.39
C PRO A 208 1.26 5.32 -31.34
N THR A 209 2.13 6.28 -31.00
CA THR A 209 3.32 6.05 -30.18
C THR A 209 3.16 6.35 -28.69
N ILE A 210 2.13 7.09 -28.25
CA ILE A 210 1.98 7.45 -26.82
C ILE A 210 0.60 7.04 -26.30
N ARG A 211 0.54 5.87 -25.64
CA ARG A 211 -0.63 5.47 -24.84
C ARG A 211 -0.47 5.97 -23.41
N ARG A 212 -1.40 6.79 -22.94
CA ARG A 212 -1.47 7.20 -21.53
C ARG A 212 -2.58 6.44 -20.84
N VAL A 213 -2.27 5.82 -19.71
CA VAL A 213 -3.33 5.25 -18.86
C VAL A 213 -4.02 6.39 -18.14
N LEU A 214 -5.32 6.53 -18.37
CA LEU A 214 -6.11 7.61 -17.77
C LEU A 214 -6.64 7.23 -16.41
N ARG A 215 -7.02 5.95 -16.27
CA ARG A 215 -7.66 5.42 -15.06
C ARG A 215 -7.57 3.90 -15.00
N PHE A 216 -7.86 3.37 -13.82
CA PHE A 216 -7.99 1.94 -13.54
C PHE A 216 -9.40 1.65 -13.06
N LYS A 217 -10.05 0.68 -13.69
CA LYS A 217 -11.35 0.16 -13.28
C LYS A 217 -11.15 -1.03 -12.35
N CYS A 218 -11.66 -0.91 -11.14
CA CYS A 218 -11.73 -1.98 -10.16
C CYS A 218 -13.00 -2.80 -10.40
N VAL A 219 -12.86 -4.07 -10.75
CA VAL A 219 -13.98 -4.94 -11.06
C VAL A 219 -13.85 -6.28 -10.35
N THR A 220 -14.98 -6.90 -10.03
CA THR A 220 -15.04 -8.32 -9.69
C THR A 220 -15.58 -9.11 -10.88
N LYS A 221 -15.15 -10.36 -11.02
CA LYS A 221 -15.45 -11.21 -12.18
C LYS A 221 -15.94 -12.59 -11.76
N ASP A 222 -16.78 -13.17 -12.60
CA ASP A 222 -17.21 -14.55 -12.46
C ASP A 222 -16.00 -15.48 -12.63
N LEU A 223 -15.87 -16.46 -11.72
CA LEU A 223 -14.75 -17.39 -11.71
C LEU A 223 -14.73 -18.32 -12.93
N LYS A 224 -15.90 -18.69 -13.46
CA LYS A 224 -16.05 -19.64 -14.57
C LYS A 224 -15.90 -18.91 -15.91
N ASP A 225 -16.67 -17.85 -16.10
CA ASP A 225 -16.81 -17.21 -17.42
C ASP A 225 -15.95 -15.95 -17.58
N LYS A 226 -15.30 -15.49 -16.50
CA LYS A 226 -14.49 -14.26 -16.45
C LYS A 226 -15.27 -12.99 -16.83
N ARG A 227 -16.60 -13.05 -16.84
CA ARG A 227 -17.48 -11.91 -17.08
C ARG A 227 -17.39 -10.94 -15.91
N VAL A 228 -17.43 -9.64 -16.19
CA VAL A 228 -17.50 -8.62 -15.13
C VAL A 228 -18.83 -8.75 -14.43
N LEU A 229 -18.80 -8.99 -13.12
CA LEU A 229 -19.99 -9.09 -12.28
C LEU A 229 -20.40 -7.70 -11.75
N ALA A 230 -19.42 -6.92 -11.28
CA ALA A 230 -19.65 -5.58 -10.79
C ALA A 230 -18.43 -4.68 -10.99
N HIS A 231 -18.71 -3.41 -11.20
CA HIS A 231 -17.74 -2.32 -11.10
C HIS A 231 -17.73 -1.82 -9.66
N LEU A 232 -16.55 -1.77 -9.05
CA LEU A 232 -16.38 -1.51 -7.62
C LEU A 232 -15.83 -0.09 -7.36
N ALA A 233 -14.90 0.36 -8.20
CA ALA A 233 -14.26 1.66 -8.05
C ALA A 233 -13.53 2.06 -9.33
N THR A 234 -13.28 3.35 -9.49
CA THR A 234 -12.38 3.88 -10.51
C THR A 234 -11.29 4.70 -9.87
N PHE A 235 -10.05 4.33 -10.14
CA PHE A 235 -8.86 5.05 -9.68
C PHE A 235 -8.26 5.89 -10.80
N TYR A 236 -7.95 7.15 -10.52
CA TYR A 236 -7.33 8.08 -11.44
C TYR A 236 -5.93 8.44 -10.90
N PRO A 237 -4.85 7.93 -11.52
CA PRO A 237 -3.50 8.21 -11.09
C PRO A 237 -3.16 9.70 -11.22
N ALA A 238 -2.15 10.15 -10.45
CA ALA A 238 -1.58 11.48 -10.60
C ALA A 238 -1.05 11.68 -12.02
N ASN A 239 -1.54 12.69 -12.72
CA ASN A 239 -0.99 13.06 -14.03
C ASN A 239 0.22 13.98 -13.82
N VAL A 240 1.41 13.39 -13.67
CA VAL A 240 2.68 14.12 -13.49
C VAL A 240 2.95 15.12 -14.61
N PHE A 241 2.48 14.85 -15.83
CA PHE A 241 2.63 15.77 -16.97
C PHE A 241 1.69 16.98 -16.92
N ALA A 242 0.67 16.93 -16.06
CA ALA A 242 -0.25 18.04 -15.84
C ALA A 242 0.19 18.94 -14.66
N ALA A 243 1.36 18.69 -14.06
CA ALA A 243 1.90 19.56 -13.02
C ALA A 243 2.05 20.99 -13.56
N ARG A 244 1.38 21.95 -12.91
CA ARG A 244 1.49 23.38 -13.21
C ARG A 244 1.96 24.10 -11.94
N GLY A 245 2.95 24.99 -12.08
CA GLY A 245 3.49 25.74 -10.95
C GLY A 245 4.17 24.88 -9.88
N GLY A 246 4.73 23.73 -10.25
CA GLY A 246 5.42 22.82 -9.33
C GLY A 246 4.52 21.90 -8.50
N ALA A 247 3.20 22.11 -8.49
CA ALA A 247 2.26 21.23 -7.81
C ALA A 247 1.89 20.04 -8.71
N THR A 248 2.18 18.82 -8.26
CA THR A 248 1.73 17.60 -8.94
C THR A 248 0.28 17.33 -8.54
N PRO A 249 -0.65 17.11 -9.50
CA PRO A 249 -2.03 16.78 -9.16
C PRO A 249 -2.07 15.47 -8.37
N MET A 250 -2.80 15.47 -7.27
CA MET A 250 -2.94 14.28 -6.44
C MET A 250 -3.83 13.21 -7.11
N PRO A 251 -3.59 11.92 -6.81
CA PRO A 251 -4.46 10.86 -7.27
C PRO A 251 -5.89 11.04 -6.72
N THR A 252 -6.88 10.48 -7.42
CA THR A 252 -8.28 10.49 -6.98
C THR A 252 -8.93 9.13 -7.16
N LEU A 253 -9.96 8.83 -6.37
CA LEU A 253 -10.63 7.53 -6.33
C LEU A 253 -12.14 7.73 -6.23
N THR A 254 -12.90 7.01 -7.05
CA THR A 254 -14.37 6.98 -6.98
C THR A 254 -14.80 5.59 -6.59
N PHE A 255 -15.72 5.47 -5.63
CA PHE A 255 -16.33 4.19 -5.26
C PHE A 255 -17.69 4.04 -5.91
N GLU A 256 -17.96 2.85 -6.44
CA GLU A 256 -19.29 2.46 -6.88
C GLU A 256 -20.05 1.83 -5.73
N GLN A 257 -21.37 1.77 -5.82
CA GLN A 257 -22.22 1.21 -4.76
C GLN A 257 -21.78 -0.20 -4.32
N PRO A 258 -21.47 -1.16 -5.23
CA PRO A 258 -20.99 -2.49 -4.82
C PRO A 258 -19.59 -2.49 -4.20
N GLY A 259 -18.82 -1.41 -4.37
CA GLY A 259 -17.46 -1.28 -3.84
C GLY A 259 -17.39 -0.70 -2.43
N ILE A 260 -18.47 -0.12 -1.90
CA ILE A 260 -18.50 0.52 -0.57
C ILE A 260 -18.16 -0.49 0.54
N GLU A 261 -18.66 -1.71 0.45
CA GLU A 261 -18.34 -2.78 1.42
C GLU A 261 -16.91 -3.32 1.27
N LEU A 262 -16.24 -3.01 0.16
CA LEU A 262 -14.92 -3.52 -0.19
C LEU A 262 -13.85 -2.43 -0.14
N MET A 263 -14.16 -1.26 0.43
CA MET A 263 -13.28 -0.09 0.42
C MET A 263 -11.89 -0.37 0.98
N ASP A 264 -11.80 -1.13 2.07
CA ASP A 264 -10.51 -1.47 2.68
C ASP A 264 -9.60 -2.24 1.71
N HIS A 265 -10.16 -3.23 1.00
CA HIS A 265 -9.45 -3.97 -0.03
C HIS A 265 -9.09 -3.09 -1.23
N ILE A 266 -10.01 -2.23 -1.64
CA ILE A 266 -9.80 -1.29 -2.75
C ILE A 266 -8.63 -0.37 -2.41
N ILE A 267 -8.60 0.24 -1.21
CA ILE A 267 -7.56 1.17 -0.75
C ILE A 267 -6.21 0.49 -0.59
N LEU A 268 -6.15 -0.73 -0.08
CA LEU A 268 -4.87 -1.42 0.04
C LEU A 268 -4.32 -1.82 -1.35
N SER A 269 -5.20 -2.28 -2.25
CA SER A 269 -4.80 -2.76 -3.58
C SER A 269 -4.39 -1.65 -4.55
N ILE A 270 -5.02 -0.47 -4.51
CA ILE A 270 -4.58 0.74 -5.23
C ILE A 270 -3.19 1.22 -4.77
N LEU A 271 -2.91 1.20 -3.47
CA LEU A 271 -1.60 1.61 -2.96
C LEU A 271 -0.50 0.65 -3.45
N VAL A 272 -0.79 -0.65 -3.47
CA VAL A 272 0.10 -1.65 -4.09
C VAL A 272 0.25 -1.39 -5.60
N LEU A 273 -0.85 -1.09 -6.30
CA LEU A 273 -0.84 -0.78 -7.73
C LEU A 273 0.01 0.44 -8.07
N GLN A 274 0.05 1.46 -7.20
CA GLN A 274 0.85 2.67 -7.38
C GLN A 274 2.33 2.49 -7.02
N ARG A 275 2.65 1.61 -6.06
CA ARG A 275 4.01 1.42 -5.53
C ARG A 275 4.92 0.57 -6.40
N GLN A 276 4.35 -0.36 -7.13
CA GLN A 276 5.06 -0.89 -8.27
C GLN A 276 5.08 0.25 -9.26
N ASP A 277 6.21 0.98 -9.33
CA ASP A 277 6.45 1.96 -10.37
C ASP A 277 5.88 1.33 -11.63
N TYR A 278 4.85 1.99 -12.17
CA TYR A 278 4.50 1.76 -13.56
C TYR A 278 5.85 1.76 -14.26
N PRO A 279 6.15 0.80 -15.15
CA PRO A 279 7.16 1.10 -16.15
C PRO A 279 6.63 2.35 -16.88
N GLN A 280 6.96 3.52 -16.33
CA GLN A 280 6.99 4.80 -16.98
C GLN A 280 7.87 4.46 -18.15
N PHE A 281 7.27 4.42 -19.34
CA PHE A 281 8.01 4.20 -20.56
C PHE A 281 9.07 5.31 -20.63
N THR A 282 10.24 5.07 -20.07
CA THR A 282 11.44 5.71 -20.54
C THR A 282 11.62 5.09 -21.91
N SER A 283 11.22 5.85 -22.94
CA SER A 283 11.67 5.58 -24.29
C SER A 283 13.19 5.59 -24.22
N SER A 284 13.77 4.41 -24.12
CA SER A 284 15.19 4.22 -24.39
C SER A 284 15.26 4.29 -25.90
N ASP A 285 15.51 5.50 -26.41
CA ASP A 285 16.07 5.69 -27.75
C ASP A 285 17.49 5.10 -27.78
#